data_AF-A0A8T7FU29-F1
#
_entry.id   AF-A0A8T7FU29-F1
#
_cell.length_a   1.000
_cell.length_b   1.000
_cell.length_c   1.000
_cell.angle_alpha   90.00
_cell.angle_beta   90.00
_cell.angle_gamma   90.00
#
_symmetry.space_group_name_H-M   'P 1'
#
loop_
_entity.id
_entity.type
_entity.pdbx_description
1 polymer ?
#
loop_
_entity_poly.entity_id
_entity_poly.type
_entity_poly.pdbx_seq_one_letter_code
_entity_poly.pdbx_strand_id
1 'polypeptide(L)'
;MTRPRTFFKGFLIGLSVFILLNILAAHLFSDCGLTALFGLGACADAISRLGFPFLFFEQGGFAYHSKLDPPVLFLDLLIGLGFAVFTGFFASKRKK
;
A
#
# COMPACT_ATOMS: atom_id res chain seq x y z
N MET A 1 -20.67 17.67 18.36
CA MET A 1 -19.51 16.75 18.50
C MET A 1 -19.36 15.70 17.37
N THR A 2 -20.01 15.84 16.20
CA THR A 2 -20.07 14.78 15.17
C THR A 2 -19.03 14.90 14.03
N ARG A 3 -18.44 16.08 13.82
CA ARG A 3 -17.41 16.33 12.81
C ARG A 3 -16.12 15.51 12.98
N PRO A 4 -15.46 15.46 14.16
CA PRO A 4 -14.22 14.71 14.31
C PRO A 4 -14.42 13.21 14.07
N ARG A 5 -15.56 12.66 14.50
CA ARG A 5 -15.92 11.25 14.25
C ARG A 5 -16.13 10.94 12.76
N THR A 6 -16.68 11.88 11.99
CA THR A 6 -16.93 11.68 10.55
C THR A 6 -15.65 11.81 9.75
N PHE A 7 -14.79 12.77 10.09
CA PHE A 7 -13.45 12.89 9.53
C PHE A 7 -12.63 11.62 9.79
N PHE A 8 -12.56 11.18 11.04
CA PHE A 8 -11.79 9.99 11.42
C PHE A 8 -12.27 8.73 10.69
N LYS A 9 -13.59 8.54 10.54
CA LYS A 9 -14.14 7.45 9.73
C LYS A 9 -13.70 7.54 8.27
N GLY A 10 -13.80 8.72 7.64
CA GLY A 10 -13.36 8.90 6.25
C GLY A 10 -11.86 8.72 6.06
N PHE A 11 -11.06 9.14 7.04
CA PHE A 11 -9.62 8.94 7.08
C PHE A 11 -9.27 7.45 7.15
N LEU A 12 -9.86 6.73 8.10
CA LEU A 12 -9.64 5.28 8.23
C LEU A 12 -10.07 4.53 6.98
N ILE A 13 -11.19 4.90 6.34
CA ILE A 13 -11.61 4.29 5.08
C ILE A 13 -10.58 4.52 3.98
N GLY A 14 -10.11 5.76 3.80
CA GLY A 14 -9.10 6.08 2.79
C GLY A 14 -7.78 5.35 3.02
N LEU A 15 -7.33 5.30 4.28
CA LEU A 15 -6.13 4.57 4.68
C LEU A 15 -6.28 3.06 4.40
N SER A 16 -7.41 2.46 4.77
CA SER A 16 -7.67 1.04 4.51
C SER A 16 -7.68 0.73 3.02
N VAL A 17 -8.28 1.58 2.19
CA VAL A 17 -8.25 1.42 0.72
C VAL A 17 -6.81 1.46 0.21
N PHE A 18 -6.00 2.41 0.68
CA PHE A 18 -4.60 2.52 0.28
C PHE A 18 -3.76 1.28 0.66
N ILE A 19 -3.97 0.76 1.88
CA ILE A 19 -3.32 -0.49 2.34
C ILE A 19 -3.75 -1.68 1.47
N LEU A 20 -5.05 -1.80 1.17
CA LEU A 20 -5.56 -2.87 0.31
C LEU A 20 -4.99 -2.80 -1.10
N LEU A 21 -4.81 -1.60 -1.66
CA LEU A 21 -4.18 -1.42 -2.97
C LEU A 21 -2.70 -1.82 -2.95
N ASN A 22 -1.97 -1.52 -1.87
CA ASN A 22 -0.59 -1.98 -1.69
C ASN A 22 -0.49 -3.52 -1.58
N ILE A 23 -1.40 -4.15 -0.84
CA ILE A 23 -1.48 -5.62 -0.74
C ILE A 23 -1.84 -6.24 -2.10
N LEU A 24 -2.78 -5.63 -2.83
CA LEU A 24 -3.18 -6.09 -4.15
C LEU A 24 -2.04 -5.94 -5.17
N ALA A 25 -1.33 -4.80 -5.16
CA ALA A 25 -0.14 -4.60 -5.97
C ALA A 25 0.89 -5.69 -5.68
N ALA A 26 1.12 -6.00 -4.40
CA ALA A 26 2.04 -7.07 -4.04
C ALA A 26 1.60 -8.46 -4.49
N HIS A 27 0.29 -8.74 -4.48
CA HIS A 27 -0.25 -9.97 -5.03
C HIS A 27 -0.11 -10.05 -6.55
N LEU A 28 -0.33 -8.95 -7.28
CA LEU A 28 -0.29 -8.92 -8.74
C LEU A 28 1.13 -8.88 -9.31
N PHE A 29 2.07 -8.25 -8.61
CA PHE A 29 3.44 -8.09 -9.07
C PHE A 29 4.40 -9.18 -8.59
N SER A 30 3.93 -10.11 -7.75
CA SER A 30 4.73 -11.22 -7.27
C SER A 30 4.41 -12.52 -8.00
N ASP A 31 5.45 -13.30 -8.30
CA ASP A 31 5.32 -14.56 -9.06
C ASP A 31 4.56 -15.66 -8.29
N CYS A 32 4.58 -15.64 -6.95
CA CYS A 32 3.76 -16.53 -6.11
C CYS A 32 2.60 -15.79 -5.42
N GLY A 33 2.33 -14.54 -5.81
CA GLY A 33 1.34 -13.71 -5.15
C GLY A 33 1.67 -13.38 -3.70
N LEU A 34 0.64 -13.35 -2.83
CA LEU A 34 0.77 -12.81 -1.47
C LEU A 34 1.65 -13.69 -0.57
N THR A 35 1.75 -14.98 -0.86
CA THR A 35 2.57 -15.92 -0.08
C THR A 35 4.07 -15.63 -0.23
N ALA A 36 4.51 -15.06 -1.35
CA ALA A 36 5.89 -14.62 -1.54
C ALA A 36 6.27 -13.49 -0.57
N LEU A 37 5.32 -12.62 -0.22
CA LEU A 37 5.51 -11.53 0.74
C LEU A 37 5.86 -12.02 2.14
N PHE A 38 5.37 -13.21 2.49
CA PHE A 38 5.64 -13.87 3.76
C PHE A 38 6.79 -14.88 3.68
N GLY A 39 7.49 -14.96 2.53
CA GLY A 39 8.56 -15.93 2.31
C GLY A 39 8.07 -17.39 2.23
N LEU A 40 6.78 -17.59 1.97
CA LEU A 40 6.12 -18.91 1.91
C LEU A 40 5.89 -19.39 0.47
N GLY A 41 6.37 -18.65 -0.54
CA GLY A 41 6.22 -18.99 -1.95
C GLY A 41 7.20 -20.09 -2.38
N ALA A 42 6.69 -21.20 -2.91
CA ALA A 42 7.50 -22.32 -3.40
C ALA A 42 7.86 -22.21 -4.91
N CYS A 43 7.85 -21.00 -5.49
CA CYS A 43 8.24 -20.81 -6.89
C CYS A 43 9.77 -20.69 -7.01
N ALA A 44 10.33 -21.29 -8.08
CA ALA A 44 11.77 -21.35 -8.31
C ALA A 44 12.44 -19.97 -8.45
N ASP A 45 11.71 -19.00 -9.02
CA ASP A 45 12.06 -17.57 -9.04
C ASP A 45 11.00 -16.82 -8.21
N ALA A 46 11.11 -16.85 -6.89
CA ALA A 46 10.18 -16.10 -6.05
C ALA A 46 10.54 -14.61 -6.06
N ILE A 47 10.06 -13.84 -7.05
CA ILE A 47 10.16 -12.38 -7.02
C ILE A 47 8.97 -11.82 -6.25
N SER A 48 9.25 -11.05 -5.20
CA SER A 48 8.29 -10.30 -4.40
C SER A 48 8.46 -8.82 -4.69
N ARG A 49 7.33 -8.13 -4.88
CA ARG A 49 7.28 -6.70 -5.22
C ARG A 49 6.22 -6.03 -4.37
N LEU A 50 6.45 -4.79 -3.95
CA LEU A 50 5.56 -4.03 -3.08
C LEU A 50 5.59 -2.55 -3.47
N GLY A 51 4.41 -1.96 -3.51
CA GLY A 51 4.22 -0.52 -3.68
C GLY A 51 3.01 -0.15 -4.52
N PHE A 52 2.30 0.90 -4.11
CA PHE A 52 1.20 1.49 -4.85
C PHE A 52 1.01 2.95 -4.45
N PRO A 53 1.08 3.92 -5.38
CA PRO A 53 1.24 3.75 -6.82
C PRO A 53 2.67 3.45 -7.29
N PHE A 54 3.68 3.60 -6.44
CA PHE A 54 5.07 3.41 -6.84
C PHE A 54 5.70 2.20 -6.15
N LEU A 55 6.43 1.40 -6.91
CA LEU A 55 7.15 0.23 -6.41
C LEU A 55 8.38 0.68 -5.60
N PHE A 56 8.38 0.43 -4.30
CA PHE A 56 9.47 0.81 -3.39
C PHE A 56 10.29 -0.37 -2.88
N PHE A 57 9.80 -1.59 -3.10
CA PHE A 57 10.45 -2.81 -2.66
C PHE A 57 10.36 -3.90 -3.71
N GLU A 58 11.50 -4.51 -3.99
CA GLU A 58 11.64 -5.70 -4.82
C GLU A 58 12.66 -6.64 -4.18
N GLN A 59 12.30 -7.91 -4.04
CA GLN A 59 13.19 -8.94 -3.51
C GLN A 59 12.96 -10.27 -4.22
N GLY A 60 14.04 -10.90 -4.71
CA GLY A 60 14.00 -12.27 -5.24
C GLY A 60 14.68 -12.46 -6.60
N GLY A 61 14.38 -13.59 -7.26
CA GLY A 61 14.88 -13.99 -8.58
C GLY A 61 16.24 -14.71 -8.56
N PHE A 62 16.71 -15.13 -9.75
CA PHE A 62 17.94 -15.91 -10.01
C PHE A 62 19.20 -15.45 -9.27
N ALA A 63 19.31 -14.18 -8.90
CA ALA A 63 20.47 -13.60 -8.22
C ALA A 63 20.18 -13.06 -6.81
N TYR A 64 19.00 -13.33 -6.23
CA TYR A 64 18.60 -12.87 -4.89
C TYR A 64 18.91 -11.39 -4.63
N HIS A 65 18.46 -10.51 -5.53
CA HIS A 65 18.60 -9.08 -5.30
C HIS A 65 17.49 -8.59 -4.36
N SER A 66 17.86 -7.79 -3.36
CA SER A 66 16.93 -7.00 -2.56
C SER A 66 17.20 -5.53 -2.83
N LYS A 67 16.20 -4.83 -3.37
CA LYS A 67 16.26 -3.40 -3.63
C LYS A 67 15.10 -2.73 -2.89
N LEU A 68 15.47 -1.90 -1.92
CA LEU A 68 14.55 -0.98 -1.28
C LEU A 68 14.90 0.42 -1.78
N ASP A 69 13.90 1.17 -2.26
CA ASP A 69 14.04 2.56 -2.67
C ASP A 69 13.34 3.48 -1.64
N PRO A 70 14.07 3.97 -0.61
CA PRO A 70 13.53 4.88 0.40
C PRO A 70 12.80 6.12 -0.14
N PRO A 71 13.29 6.83 -1.19
CA PRO A 71 12.58 8.01 -1.69
C PRO A 71 11.21 7.65 -2.27
N VAL A 72 11.10 6.48 -2.90
CA VAL A 72 9.84 5.99 -3.46
C VAL A 72 8.88 5.59 -2.35
N LEU A 73 9.37 4.90 -1.32
CA LEU A 73 8.59 4.58 -0.11
C LEU A 73 8.01 5.85 0.53
N PHE A 74 8.82 6.89 0.65
CA PHE A 74 8.38 8.17 1.24
C PHE A 74 7.30 8.84 0.40
N LEU A 75 7.44 8.85 -0.93
CA LEU A 75 6.41 9.37 -1.84
C LEU A 75 5.11 8.56 -1.74
N ASP A 76 5.21 7.23 -1.67
CA ASP A 76 4.06 6.34 -1.54
C ASP A 76 3.30 6.62 -0.24
N LEU A 77 4.02 6.76 0.88
CA LEU A 77 3.44 7.13 2.17
C LEU A 77 2.80 8.52 2.15
N LEU A 78 3.42 9.51 1.51
CA LEU A 78 2.86 10.85 1.36
C LEU A 78 1.56 10.82 0.55
N ILE A 79 1.51 10.04 -0.53
CA ILE A 79 0.31 9.87 -1.35
C ILE A 79 -0.79 9.18 -0.55
N GLY A 80 -0.48 8.09 0.16
CA GLY A 80 -1.44 7.37 0.99
C GLY A 80 -2.02 8.23 2.12
N LEU A 81 -1.16 8.96 2.83
CA LEU A 81 -1.59 9.90 3.87
C LEU A 81 -2.40 11.05 3.28
N GLY A 82 -1.96 11.64 2.18
CA GLY A 82 -2.67 12.71 1.48
C GLY A 82 -4.07 12.27 1.04
N PHE A 83 -4.17 11.06 0.47
CA PHE A 83 -5.43 10.45 0.07
C PHE A 83 -6.35 10.22 1.27
N ALA A 84 -5.85 9.63 2.37
CA ALA A 84 -6.63 9.41 3.58
C ALA A 84 -7.13 10.71 4.23
N VAL A 85 -6.28 11.75 4.26
CA VAL A 85 -6.67 13.07 4.75
C VAL A 85 -7.76 13.67 3.86
N PHE A 86 -7.60 13.58 2.54
CA PHE A 86 -8.58 14.06 1.56
C PHE A 86 -9.93 13.37 1.72
N THR A 87 -9.97 12.03 1.84
CA THR A 87 -11.22 11.29 2.05
C THR A 87 -11.87 11.64 3.39
N GLY A 88 -11.07 11.86 4.44
CA GLY A 88 -11.54 12.35 5.73
C GLY A 88 -12.25 13.72 5.61
N PHE A 89 -11.61 14.68 4.94
CA PHE A 89 -12.21 16.00 4.70
C PHE A 89 -13.47 15.91 3.84
N PHE A 90 -13.45 15.11 2.78
CA PHE A 90 -14.60 14.92 1.89
C PHE A 90 -15.80 14.33 2.62
N ALA A 91 -15.59 13.28 3.42
CA ALA A 91 -16.63 12.67 4.24
C ALA A 91 -17.21 13.65 5.27
N SER A 92 -16.34 14.48 5.89
CA SER A 92 -16.79 15.50 6.84
C SER A 92 -17.55 16.65 6.18
N LYS A 93 -17.29 16.98 4.91
CA LYS A 93 -18.01 18.02 4.15
C LYS A 93 -19.39 17.54 3.68
N ARG A 94 -19.54 16.26 3.30
CA ARG A 94 -20.81 15.68 2.83
C ARG A 94 -21.89 15.50 3.90
N LYS A 95 -21.53 15.49 5.19
CA LYS A 95 -22.48 15.41 6.31
C LYS A 95 -22.92 16.79 6.83
N LYS A 96 -22.71 17.84 6.04
CA LYS A 96 -23.14 19.20 6.32
C LYS A 96 -24.39 19.49 5.51
#